data_AF-A0A533UWP5-F1
#
_entry.id   AF-A0A533UWP5-F1
#
_cell.length_a   1.000
_cell.length_b   1.000
_cell.length_c   1.000
_cell.angle_alpha   90.00
_cell.angle_beta   90.00
_cell.angle_gamma   90.00
#
_symmetry.space_group_name_H-M   'P 1'
#
loop_
_entity.id
_entity.type
_entity.pdbx_description
1 polymer ?
#
loop_
_entity_poly.entity_id
_entity_poly.type
_entity_poly.pdbx_seq_one_letter_code
_entity_poly.pdbx_strand_id
1 'polypeptide(L)'
;MSKRWIAGYYNTDAIAEARKSNKNGMSAILNYLGEDNTEKSQIDSSVSEYFTLLDLFKSNDIRGSISVKPTQIGLSVGYDVCLENFRKISEKAEQSGHFMWIDIESPNYVQDTLSIYLEILRKNRDTGVAIQSYLRRSQSDLLHLMENSANIRIVKGAYSEEKDRAYQSNNEITQNFSRIMKLIFKEPSYNGVVAIATHDSKIIDEALALSVKRSKTMKNLQFQLLKGVRDDLKQQLVRKGHVVSEYVPYGEKWLQYSLRRIRERKRNILLLARSLIQS
;
A
#
# COMPACT_ATOMS: atom_id res chain seq x y z
N MET A 1 -1.82 -15.40 18.17
CA MET A 1 -1.05 -15.48 16.89
C MET A 1 -1.27 -14.29 15.94
N SER A 2 -2.32 -13.47 16.08
CA SER A 2 -2.60 -12.31 15.20
C SER A 2 -1.52 -11.21 15.22
N LYS A 3 -0.89 -10.93 16.38
CA LYS A 3 0.16 -9.90 16.57
C LYS A 3 1.37 -9.98 15.62
N ARG A 4 1.56 -11.12 14.94
CA ARG A 4 2.63 -11.26 13.92
C ARG A 4 2.33 -10.43 12.67
N TRP A 5 1.07 -10.35 12.25
CA TRP A 5 0.67 -9.80 10.94
C TRP A 5 -0.08 -8.47 11.06
N ILE A 6 -0.65 -8.18 12.23
CA ILE A 6 -1.27 -6.89 12.58
C ILE A 6 -0.56 -6.30 13.80
N ALA A 7 -0.60 -4.97 13.95
CA ALA A 7 -0.03 -4.30 15.12
C ALA A 7 -0.83 -4.59 16.39
N GLY A 8 -2.16 -4.56 16.26
CA GLY A 8 -3.11 -4.69 17.35
C GLY A 8 -4.46 -4.11 16.92
N TYR A 9 -5.27 -3.72 17.90
CA TYR A 9 -6.64 -3.26 17.68
C TYR A 9 -6.75 -1.74 17.69
N TYR A 10 -5.85 -1.07 18.41
CA TYR A 10 -5.93 0.37 18.65
C TYR A 10 -4.80 1.11 17.92
N ASN A 11 -5.00 2.40 17.67
CA ASN A 11 -3.96 3.26 17.11
C ASN A 11 -2.67 3.26 17.95
N THR A 12 -2.76 3.17 19.28
CA THR A 12 -1.59 3.07 20.17
C THR A 12 -0.73 1.83 19.89
N ASP A 13 -1.33 0.70 19.54
CA ASP A 13 -0.61 -0.50 19.11
C ASP A 13 0.14 -0.24 17.79
N ALA A 14 -0.53 0.44 16.86
CA ALA A 14 0.04 0.79 15.56
C ALA A 14 1.21 1.77 15.68
N ILE A 15 1.11 2.77 16.55
CA ILE A 15 2.21 3.71 16.86
C ILE A 15 3.37 2.99 17.54
N ALA A 16 3.11 2.09 18.48
CA ALA A 16 4.17 1.30 19.12
C ALA A 16 4.93 0.45 18.10
N GLU A 17 4.23 -0.12 17.12
CA GLU A 17 4.86 -0.90 16.04
C GLU A 17 5.60 -0.01 15.04
N ALA A 18 5.05 1.16 14.69
CA ALA A 18 5.73 2.13 13.84
C ALA A 18 7.07 2.59 14.44
N ARG A 19 7.11 2.83 15.77
CA ARG A 19 8.36 3.13 16.50
C ARG A 19 9.39 2.01 16.38
N LYS A 20 8.97 0.75 16.49
CA LYS A 20 9.90 -0.38 16.30
C LYS A 20 10.43 -0.42 14.87
N SER A 21 9.56 -0.20 13.88
CA SER A 21 9.96 -0.14 12.47
C SER A 21 10.99 0.97 12.22
N ASN A 22 10.75 2.16 12.79
CA ASN A 22 11.69 3.30 12.74
C ASN A 22 13.03 3.00 13.41
N LYS A 23 13.03 2.41 14.60
CA LYS A 23 14.28 1.97 15.28
C LYS A 23 15.08 0.97 14.45
N ASN A 24 14.41 0.17 13.63
CA ASN A 24 15.02 -0.80 12.73
C ASN A 24 15.39 -0.21 11.36
N GLY A 25 15.42 1.12 11.22
CA GLY A 25 15.83 1.83 10.02
C GLY A 25 14.77 1.93 8.92
N MET A 26 13.55 1.46 9.16
CA MET A 26 12.45 1.46 8.18
C MET A 26 11.45 2.59 8.45
N SER A 27 10.71 3.03 7.43
CA SER A 27 9.50 3.84 7.61
C SER A 27 8.30 2.93 7.90
N ALA A 28 7.23 3.45 8.51
CA ALA A 28 5.99 2.69 8.73
C ALA A 28 4.87 3.20 7.82
N ILE A 29 4.11 2.28 7.22
CA ILE A 29 2.86 2.59 6.51
C ILE A 29 1.72 2.03 7.35
N LEU A 30 1.01 2.89 8.07
CA LEU A 30 -0.13 2.46 8.88
C LEU A 30 -1.39 2.35 8.03
N ASN A 31 -2.11 1.25 8.20
CA ASN A 31 -3.40 1.02 7.55
C ASN A 31 -4.45 0.63 8.59
N TYR A 32 -5.46 1.48 8.75
CA TYR A 32 -6.60 1.19 9.59
C TYR A 32 -7.54 0.22 8.87
N LEU A 33 -7.79 -0.95 9.46
CA LEU A 33 -8.49 -2.03 8.80
C LEU A 33 -9.99 -1.76 8.68
N GLY A 34 -10.47 -1.76 7.43
CA GLY A 34 -11.87 -1.68 7.05
C GLY A 34 -12.01 -1.53 5.54
N GLU A 35 -13.09 -2.05 4.99
CA GLU A 35 -13.47 -1.96 3.57
C GLU A 35 -15.01 -1.83 3.52
N ASP A 36 -15.52 -1.33 2.40
CA ASP A 36 -16.95 -1.31 2.03
C ASP A 36 -17.89 -0.68 3.07
N ASN A 37 -17.50 0.47 3.65
CA ASN A 37 -18.40 1.21 4.55
C ASN A 37 -19.48 1.94 3.72
N THR A 38 -20.75 1.71 4.05
CA THR A 38 -21.91 2.37 3.40
C THR A 38 -22.62 3.37 4.31
N GLU A 39 -22.46 3.22 5.63
CA GLU A 39 -23.09 4.10 6.61
C GLU A 39 -22.24 5.36 6.86
N LYS A 40 -22.87 6.53 6.85
CA LYS A 40 -22.20 7.82 7.07
C LYS A 40 -21.38 7.83 8.37
N SER A 41 -21.93 7.28 9.45
CA SER A 41 -21.25 7.21 10.75
C SER A 41 -19.96 6.38 10.71
N GLN A 42 -19.91 5.29 9.95
CA GLN A 42 -18.73 4.45 9.79
C GLN A 42 -17.66 5.14 8.93
N ILE A 43 -18.08 5.85 7.89
CA ILE A 43 -17.22 6.66 7.04
C ILE A 43 -16.59 7.79 7.86
N ASP A 44 -17.40 8.58 8.58
CA ASP A 44 -16.96 9.68 9.43
C ASP A 44 -15.97 9.20 10.52
N SER A 45 -16.26 8.04 11.13
CA SER A 45 -15.36 7.43 12.12
C SER A 45 -14.02 7.02 11.50
N SER A 46 -14.03 6.47 10.28
CA SER A 46 -12.80 6.09 9.58
C SER A 46 -11.95 7.30 9.20
N VAL A 47 -12.58 8.38 8.72
CA VAL A 47 -11.90 9.66 8.44
C VAL A 47 -11.28 10.23 9.73
N SER A 48 -12.04 10.23 10.82
CA SER A 48 -11.57 10.73 12.13
C SER A 48 -10.39 9.91 12.68
N GLU A 49 -10.38 8.60 12.43
CA GLU A 49 -9.26 7.73 12.81
C GLU A 49 -7.98 8.10 12.05
N TYR A 50 -8.07 8.40 10.74
CA TYR A 50 -6.89 8.86 9.97
C TYR A 50 -6.39 10.22 10.46
N PHE A 51 -7.28 11.13 10.87
CA PHE A 51 -6.88 12.41 11.47
C PHE A 51 -6.12 12.18 12.78
N THR A 52 -6.65 11.30 13.62
CA THR A 52 -6.03 10.90 14.89
C THR A 52 -4.66 10.26 14.66
N LEU A 53 -4.52 9.37 13.68
CA LEU A 53 -3.23 8.79 13.32
C LEU A 53 -2.19 9.83 12.91
N LEU A 54 -2.58 10.83 12.13
CA LEU A 54 -1.68 11.89 11.67
C LEU A 54 -1.22 12.79 12.83
N ASP A 55 -2.11 13.07 13.79
CA ASP A 55 -1.73 13.79 15.03
C ASP A 55 -0.82 12.93 15.93
N LEU A 56 -1.08 11.62 15.98
CA LEU A 56 -0.23 10.68 16.70
C LEU A 56 1.15 10.56 16.05
N PHE A 57 1.27 10.60 14.72
CA PHE A 57 2.57 10.59 14.06
C PHE A 57 3.42 11.78 14.47
N LYS A 58 2.85 12.99 14.41
CA LYS A 58 3.52 14.22 14.79
C LYS A 58 3.94 14.24 16.26
N SER A 59 3.02 13.90 17.16
CA SER A 59 3.29 13.91 18.61
C SER A 59 4.28 12.82 19.07
N ASN A 60 4.45 11.75 18.29
CA ASN A 60 5.32 10.63 18.63
C ASN A 60 6.58 10.55 17.75
N ASP A 61 6.85 11.56 16.92
CA ASP A 61 7.96 11.65 15.95
C ASP A 61 8.08 10.40 15.06
N ILE A 62 6.94 9.98 14.50
CA ILE A 62 6.88 8.79 13.66
C ILE A 62 7.28 9.13 12.23
N ARG A 63 8.34 8.50 11.74
CA ARG A 63 8.66 8.48 10.32
C ARG A 63 7.75 7.48 9.62
N GLY A 64 6.67 7.98 9.03
CA GLY A 64 5.66 7.11 8.43
C GLY A 64 4.73 7.81 7.43
N SER A 65 3.81 7.00 6.93
CA SER A 65 2.71 7.38 6.03
C SER A 65 1.47 6.57 6.40
N ILE A 66 0.31 7.01 5.92
CA ILE A 66 -0.94 6.25 6.04
C ILE A 66 -1.27 5.59 4.69
N SER A 67 -2.02 4.48 4.71
CA SER A 67 -2.61 3.85 3.53
C SER A 67 -4.12 3.78 3.72
N VAL A 68 -4.85 4.47 2.85
CA VAL A 68 -6.31 4.65 2.96
C VAL A 68 -7.00 3.89 1.84
N LYS A 69 -8.08 3.18 2.18
CA LYS A 69 -8.90 2.45 1.22
C LYS A 69 -10.10 3.29 0.78
N PRO A 70 -10.33 3.52 -0.53
CA PRO A 70 -11.45 4.30 -1.02
C PRO A 70 -12.83 3.88 -0.46
N THR A 71 -13.14 2.59 -0.41
CA THR A 71 -14.43 2.08 0.06
C THR A 71 -14.65 2.30 1.55
N GLN A 72 -13.57 2.36 2.34
CA GLN A 72 -13.64 2.65 3.78
C GLN A 72 -14.11 4.08 4.05
N ILE A 73 -13.85 5.00 3.12
CA ILE A 73 -14.18 6.42 3.25
C ILE A 73 -15.25 6.89 2.25
N GLY A 74 -16.04 5.96 1.71
CA GLY A 74 -17.29 6.27 1.03
C GLY A 74 -17.34 6.00 -0.47
N LEU A 75 -16.36 5.34 -1.08
CA LEU A 75 -16.45 5.02 -2.52
C LEU A 75 -17.65 4.11 -2.84
N SER A 76 -18.02 3.21 -1.93
CA SER A 76 -19.23 2.37 -2.06
C SER A 76 -20.53 3.16 -2.00
N VAL A 77 -20.50 4.40 -1.51
CA VAL A 77 -21.65 5.32 -1.46
C VAL A 77 -21.67 6.22 -2.69
N GLY A 78 -20.52 6.75 -3.08
CA GLY A 78 -20.39 7.56 -4.29
C GLY A 78 -19.03 8.21 -4.47
N TYR A 79 -18.72 8.51 -5.73
CA TYR A 79 -17.46 9.14 -6.15
C TYR A 79 -17.17 10.44 -5.38
N ASP A 80 -18.12 11.37 -5.36
CA ASP A 80 -17.94 12.69 -4.74
C ASP A 80 -17.74 12.62 -3.23
N VAL A 81 -18.44 11.69 -2.55
CA VAL A 81 -18.29 11.45 -1.11
C VAL A 81 -16.87 11.00 -0.80
N CYS A 82 -16.36 10.03 -1.56
CA CYS A 82 -15.00 9.52 -1.40
C CYS A 82 -13.94 10.60 -1.68
N LEU A 83 -14.12 11.34 -2.77
CA LEU A 83 -13.22 12.41 -3.18
C LEU A 83 -13.13 13.54 -2.14
N GLU A 84 -14.27 13.95 -1.57
CA GLU A 84 -14.29 14.96 -0.51
C GLU A 84 -13.52 14.48 0.74
N ASN A 85 -13.73 13.24 1.16
CA ASN A 85 -13.04 12.67 2.31
C ASN A 85 -11.54 12.50 2.05
N PHE A 86 -11.14 12.08 0.87
CA PHE A 86 -9.73 12.03 0.50
C PHE A 86 -9.08 13.41 0.50
N ARG A 87 -9.76 14.45 -0.01
CA ARG A 87 -9.24 15.83 0.04
C ARG A 87 -8.95 16.24 1.48
N LYS A 88 -9.90 16.05 2.39
CA LYS A 88 -9.75 16.33 3.83
C LYS A 88 -8.56 15.59 4.45
N ILE A 89 -8.43 14.28 4.21
CA ILE A 89 -7.32 13.48 4.75
C ILE A 89 -5.98 13.89 4.13
N SER A 90 -5.94 14.14 2.82
CA SER A 90 -4.72 14.56 2.13
C SER A 90 -4.20 15.91 2.66
N GLU A 91 -5.09 16.88 2.86
CA GLU A 91 -4.74 18.19 3.40
C GLU A 91 -4.21 18.06 4.83
N LYS A 92 -4.87 17.26 5.68
CA LYS A 92 -4.39 16.96 7.03
C LYS A 92 -3.02 16.28 7.01
N ALA A 93 -2.77 15.37 6.07
CA ALA A 93 -1.50 14.67 5.95
C ALA A 93 -0.37 15.62 5.57
N GLU A 94 -0.60 16.51 4.59
CA GLU A 94 0.33 17.56 4.17
C GLU A 94 0.65 18.54 5.31
N GLN A 95 -0.37 19.02 6.02
CA GLN A 95 -0.20 19.91 7.19
C GLN A 95 0.62 19.26 8.32
N SER A 96 0.55 17.93 8.43
CA SER A 96 1.35 17.15 9.39
C SER A 96 2.71 16.71 8.84
N GLY A 97 3.04 17.01 7.59
CA GLY A 97 4.31 16.64 6.95
C GLY A 97 4.43 15.14 6.64
N HIS A 98 3.30 14.46 6.40
CA HIS A 98 3.24 13.02 6.14
C HIS A 98 2.63 12.70 4.77
N PHE A 99 3.10 11.60 4.21
CA PHE A 99 2.61 11.09 2.92
C PHE A 99 1.35 10.25 3.09
N MET A 100 0.43 10.31 2.12
CA MET A 100 -0.76 9.45 2.07
C MET A 100 -0.73 8.53 0.84
N TRP A 101 -0.84 7.22 1.08
CA TRP A 101 -1.10 6.25 0.02
C TRP A 101 -2.59 5.98 -0.13
N ILE A 102 -3.03 5.88 -1.38
CA ILE A 102 -4.33 5.39 -1.78
C ILE A 102 -4.17 3.93 -2.18
N ASP A 103 -4.77 3.05 -1.38
CA ASP A 103 -4.84 1.64 -1.70
C ASP A 103 -5.77 1.42 -2.90
N ILE A 104 -5.48 0.37 -3.64
CA ILE A 104 -6.27 -0.06 -4.79
C ILE A 104 -7.00 -1.35 -4.42
N GLU A 105 -8.32 -1.34 -4.62
CA GLU A 105 -9.22 -2.38 -4.14
C GLU A 105 -9.65 -3.32 -5.28
N SER A 106 -10.89 -3.81 -5.23
CA SER A 106 -11.49 -4.64 -6.28
C SER A 106 -11.47 -3.91 -7.64
N PRO A 107 -11.35 -4.64 -8.77
CA PRO A 107 -11.33 -4.04 -10.11
C PRO A 107 -12.52 -3.12 -10.42
N ASN A 108 -13.67 -3.35 -9.80
CA ASN A 108 -14.84 -2.49 -9.91
C ASN A 108 -14.58 -1.03 -9.47
N TYR A 109 -13.61 -0.81 -8.59
CA TYR A 109 -13.28 0.50 -8.04
C TYR A 109 -12.02 1.12 -8.65
N VAL A 110 -11.31 0.40 -9.53
CA VAL A 110 -10.00 0.85 -10.05
C VAL A 110 -10.11 2.17 -10.80
N GLN A 111 -11.09 2.30 -11.70
CA GLN A 111 -11.25 3.51 -12.51
C GLN A 111 -11.49 4.74 -11.63
N ASP A 112 -12.42 4.65 -10.69
CA ASP A 112 -12.76 5.75 -9.80
C ASP A 112 -11.59 6.11 -8.89
N THR A 113 -10.90 5.09 -8.34
CA THR A 113 -9.72 5.29 -7.49
C THR A 113 -8.62 6.07 -8.21
N LEU A 114 -8.30 5.69 -9.46
CA LEU A 114 -7.27 6.38 -10.25
C LEU A 114 -7.70 7.81 -10.61
N SER A 115 -8.98 8.00 -10.90
CA SER A 115 -9.53 9.33 -11.23
C SER A 115 -9.48 10.26 -10.01
N ILE A 116 -9.91 9.78 -8.84
CA ILE A 116 -9.81 10.49 -7.56
C ILE A 116 -8.36 10.85 -7.24
N TYR A 117 -7.45 9.89 -7.41
CA TYR A 117 -6.03 10.15 -7.17
C TYR A 117 -5.48 11.28 -8.06
N LEU A 118 -5.80 11.28 -9.35
CA LEU A 118 -5.35 12.33 -10.26
C LEU A 118 -5.91 13.71 -9.87
N GLU A 119 -7.11 13.78 -9.32
CA GLU A 119 -7.63 15.03 -8.76
C GLU A 119 -6.86 15.51 -7.54
N ILE A 120 -6.54 14.60 -6.61
CA ILE A 120 -5.81 14.92 -5.39
C ILE A 120 -4.37 15.33 -5.73
N LEU A 121 -3.72 14.61 -6.64
CA LEU A 121 -2.33 14.84 -7.07
C LEU A 121 -2.12 16.27 -7.61
N ARG A 122 -3.14 16.87 -8.23
CA ARG A 122 -3.08 18.26 -8.72
C ARG A 122 -2.92 19.28 -7.59
N LYS A 123 -3.39 18.97 -6.38
CA LYS A 123 -3.34 19.87 -5.22
C LYS A 123 -2.26 19.46 -4.22
N ASN A 124 -2.04 18.17 -4.02
CA ASN A 124 -1.13 17.64 -3.02
C ASN A 124 -0.25 16.52 -3.63
N ARG A 125 1.05 16.83 -3.77
CA ARG A 125 2.07 15.94 -4.33
C ARG A 125 2.57 14.89 -3.34
N ASP A 126 2.29 15.03 -2.05
CA ASP A 126 2.61 14.05 -1.00
C ASP A 126 1.54 12.95 -0.88
N THR A 127 0.98 12.57 -2.04
CA THR A 127 0.02 11.48 -2.18
C THR A 127 0.45 10.52 -3.28
N GLY A 128 0.09 9.25 -3.15
CA GLY A 128 0.43 8.22 -4.16
C GLY A 128 -0.61 7.13 -4.23
N VAL A 129 -0.64 6.39 -5.34
CA VAL A 129 -1.66 5.35 -5.59
C VAL A 129 -1.04 4.00 -5.88
N ALA A 130 -1.73 2.94 -5.50
CA ALA A 130 -1.36 1.58 -5.86
C ALA A 130 -1.91 1.15 -7.23
N ILE A 131 -1.15 0.31 -7.94
CA ILE A 131 -1.57 -0.38 -9.17
C ILE A 131 -1.28 -1.87 -9.08
N GLN A 132 -2.08 -2.71 -9.74
CA GLN A 132 -2.07 -4.16 -9.55
C GLN A 132 -1.58 -4.88 -10.80
N SER A 133 -0.46 -5.60 -10.74
CA SER A 133 0.12 -6.24 -11.92
C SER A 133 -0.69 -7.43 -12.45
N TYR A 134 -1.63 -7.99 -11.68
CA TYR A 134 -2.52 -9.03 -12.17
C TYR A 134 -3.58 -8.53 -13.16
N LEU A 135 -3.90 -7.24 -13.20
CA LEU A 135 -4.87 -6.73 -14.18
C LEU A 135 -4.21 -6.48 -15.53
N ARG A 136 -4.93 -6.80 -16.60
CA ARG A 136 -4.46 -6.53 -17.97
C ARG A 136 -4.42 -5.03 -18.29
N ARG A 137 -5.33 -4.24 -17.70
CA ARG A 137 -5.41 -2.78 -17.87
C ARG A 137 -4.23 -1.99 -17.27
N SER A 138 -3.52 -2.55 -16.28
CA SER A 138 -2.56 -1.80 -15.46
C SER A 138 -1.40 -1.18 -16.23
N GLN A 139 -1.00 -1.75 -17.38
CA GLN A 139 0.02 -1.12 -18.21
C GLN A 139 -0.48 0.19 -18.83
N SER A 140 -1.71 0.21 -19.33
CA SER A 140 -2.34 1.42 -19.87
C SER A 140 -2.55 2.45 -18.75
N ASP A 141 -3.12 2.03 -17.63
CA ASP A 141 -3.33 2.91 -16.47
C ASP A 141 -2.00 3.53 -16.00
N LEU A 142 -0.93 2.75 -15.95
CA LEU A 142 0.41 3.25 -15.61
C LEU A 142 0.85 4.38 -16.55
N LEU A 143 0.69 4.24 -17.86
CA LEU A 143 1.15 5.26 -18.82
C LEU A 143 0.47 6.62 -18.55
N HIS A 144 -0.83 6.63 -18.30
CA HIS A 144 -1.58 7.84 -17.95
C HIS A 144 -1.12 8.45 -16.61
N LEU A 145 -0.82 7.61 -15.62
CA LEU A 145 -0.26 8.07 -14.33
C LEU A 145 1.13 8.69 -14.50
N MET A 146 1.96 8.13 -15.39
CA MET A 146 3.32 8.62 -15.65
C MET A 146 3.33 10.00 -16.31
N GLU A 147 2.35 10.33 -17.15
CA GLU A 147 2.20 11.67 -17.75
C GLU A 147 2.12 12.78 -16.69
N ASN A 148 1.62 12.45 -15.49
CA ASN A 148 1.47 13.39 -14.37
C ASN A 148 2.61 13.26 -13.34
N SER A 149 3.62 12.42 -13.62
CA SER A 149 4.67 12.03 -12.67
C SER A 149 4.10 11.59 -11.31
N ALA A 150 3.05 10.78 -11.37
CA ALA A 150 2.40 10.23 -10.18
C ALA A 150 3.40 9.49 -9.27
N ASN A 151 3.11 9.46 -7.97
CA ASN A 151 3.73 8.52 -7.04
C ASN A 151 3.01 7.17 -7.12
N ILE A 152 3.74 6.11 -7.43
CA ILE A 152 3.15 4.82 -7.81
C ILE A 152 3.67 3.71 -6.90
N ARG A 153 2.73 2.93 -6.35
CA ARG A 153 3.01 1.65 -5.67
C ARG A 153 2.60 0.49 -6.55
N ILE A 154 3.54 -0.37 -6.92
CA ILE A 154 3.25 -1.56 -7.72
C ILE A 154 3.07 -2.75 -6.77
N VAL A 155 1.91 -3.41 -6.85
CA VAL A 155 1.59 -4.67 -6.14
C VAL A 155 1.22 -5.76 -7.14
N LYS A 156 1.23 -7.03 -6.73
CA LYS A 156 0.69 -8.11 -7.58
C LYS A 156 -0.83 -8.03 -7.75
N GLY A 157 -1.55 -7.74 -6.67
CA GLY A 157 -3.02 -7.83 -6.59
C GLY A 157 -3.44 -8.81 -5.50
N ALA A 158 -4.60 -8.58 -4.90
CA ALA A 158 -5.10 -9.34 -3.74
C ALA A 158 -6.58 -9.76 -3.88
N TYR A 159 -7.18 -9.51 -5.04
CA TYR A 159 -8.58 -9.82 -5.34
C TYR A 159 -8.66 -10.85 -6.46
N SER A 160 -9.83 -11.47 -6.61
CA SER A 160 -10.12 -12.38 -7.72
C SER A 160 -10.80 -11.62 -8.86
N GLU A 161 -10.55 -12.04 -10.09
CA GLU A 161 -11.11 -11.41 -11.28
C GLU A 161 -11.11 -12.41 -12.45
N GLU A 162 -11.99 -12.21 -13.43
CA GLU A 162 -12.13 -13.06 -14.61
C GLU A 162 -10.88 -13.05 -15.51
N LYS A 163 -10.64 -14.15 -16.24
CA LYS A 163 -9.41 -14.40 -17.00
C LYS A 163 -9.15 -13.42 -18.16
N ASP A 164 -10.23 -12.84 -18.68
CA ASP A 164 -10.24 -11.83 -19.73
C ASP A 164 -9.84 -10.45 -19.20
N ARG A 165 -10.06 -10.17 -17.91
CA ARG A 165 -9.65 -8.92 -17.24
C ARG A 165 -8.35 -9.04 -16.44
N ALA A 166 -8.00 -10.25 -15.96
CA ALA A 166 -6.84 -10.50 -15.13
C ALA A 166 -6.03 -11.74 -15.52
N TYR A 167 -4.71 -11.63 -15.38
CA TYR A 167 -3.77 -12.75 -15.43
C TYR A 167 -4.02 -13.69 -14.25
N GLN A 168 -4.07 -14.99 -14.53
CA GLN A 168 -4.42 -16.01 -13.53
C GLN A 168 -3.19 -16.74 -12.98
N SER A 169 -2.13 -16.88 -13.78
CA SER A 169 -0.92 -17.57 -13.34
C SER A 169 0.05 -16.61 -12.64
N ASN A 170 0.69 -17.10 -11.57
CA ASN A 170 1.74 -16.35 -10.87
C ASN A 170 2.89 -15.90 -11.79
N ASN A 171 3.19 -16.67 -12.83
CA ASN A 171 4.21 -16.33 -13.82
C ASN A 171 3.79 -15.11 -14.65
N GLU A 172 2.58 -15.11 -15.23
CA GLU A 172 2.08 -13.96 -15.99
C GLU A 172 1.97 -12.70 -15.14
N ILE A 173 1.46 -12.82 -13.90
CA ILE A 173 1.37 -11.69 -12.95
C ILE A 173 2.75 -11.10 -12.65
N THR A 174 3.75 -11.96 -12.44
CA THR A 174 5.14 -11.56 -12.16
C THR A 174 5.80 -10.93 -13.39
N GLN A 175 5.56 -11.49 -14.59
CA GLN A 175 6.04 -10.90 -15.84
C GLN A 175 5.42 -9.53 -16.07
N ASN A 176 4.12 -9.35 -15.82
CA ASN A 176 3.47 -8.06 -15.97
C ASN A 176 3.99 -7.04 -14.93
N PHE A 177 4.27 -7.46 -13.70
CA PHE A 177 4.93 -6.62 -12.69
C PHE A 177 6.27 -6.10 -13.24
N SER A 178 7.09 -7.00 -13.80
CA SER A 178 8.37 -6.66 -14.43
C SER A 178 8.19 -5.68 -15.60
N ARG A 179 7.18 -5.88 -16.46
CA ARG A 179 6.87 -4.97 -17.58
C ARG A 179 6.52 -3.56 -17.10
N ILE A 180 5.58 -3.45 -16.17
CA ILE A 180 5.14 -2.19 -15.54
C ILE A 180 6.34 -1.46 -14.93
N MET A 181 7.14 -2.17 -14.11
CA MET A 181 8.35 -1.62 -13.52
C MET A 181 9.33 -1.11 -14.59
N LYS A 182 9.62 -1.91 -15.62
CA LYS A 182 10.54 -1.50 -16.70
C LYS A 182 10.08 -0.25 -17.45
N LEU A 183 8.78 -0.04 -17.64
CA LEU A 183 8.26 1.17 -18.28
C LEU A 183 8.65 2.42 -17.49
N ILE A 184 8.43 2.41 -16.17
CA ILE A 184 8.80 3.53 -15.28
C ILE A 184 10.31 3.78 -15.32
N PHE A 185 11.12 2.72 -15.22
CA PHE A 185 12.57 2.86 -15.16
C PHE A 185 13.19 3.32 -16.49
N LYS A 186 12.56 2.98 -17.62
CA LYS A 186 12.97 3.43 -18.96
C LYS A 186 12.67 4.90 -19.21
N GLU A 187 11.69 5.47 -18.53
CA GLU A 187 11.30 6.87 -18.72
C GLU A 187 12.24 7.81 -17.93
N PRO A 188 13.17 8.51 -18.60
CA PRO A 188 14.21 9.28 -17.90
C PRO A 188 13.66 10.52 -17.20
N SER A 189 12.55 11.08 -17.72
CA SER A 189 11.88 12.28 -17.18
C SER A 189 11.04 11.99 -15.93
N TYR A 190 10.63 10.73 -15.73
CA TYR A 190 9.78 10.35 -14.61
C TYR A 190 10.50 10.60 -13.28
N ASN A 191 9.88 11.42 -12.42
CA ASN A 191 10.43 11.84 -11.13
C ASN A 191 9.54 11.50 -9.93
N GLY A 192 8.41 10.82 -10.13
CA GLY A 192 7.54 10.36 -9.05
C GLY A 192 8.19 9.29 -8.18
N VAL A 193 7.63 9.07 -6.98
CA VAL A 193 7.98 7.94 -6.12
C VAL A 193 7.62 6.63 -6.78
N VAL A 194 8.51 5.65 -6.69
CA VAL A 194 8.28 4.28 -7.15
C VAL A 194 8.40 3.35 -5.95
N ALA A 195 7.27 2.79 -5.53
CA ALA A 195 7.22 1.81 -4.46
C ALA A 195 7.04 0.40 -5.01
N ILE A 196 8.07 -0.43 -4.83
CA ILE A 196 8.05 -1.84 -5.18
C ILE A 196 7.50 -2.62 -3.99
N ALA A 197 6.19 -2.88 -3.99
CA ALA A 197 5.48 -3.49 -2.87
C ALA A 197 5.33 -5.01 -3.07
N THR A 198 6.37 -5.76 -2.73
CA THR A 198 6.44 -7.21 -2.93
C THR A 198 7.41 -7.88 -1.94
N HIS A 199 7.21 -9.17 -1.69
CA HIS A 199 8.16 -10.04 -0.98
C HIS A 199 8.97 -10.96 -1.91
N ASP A 200 8.76 -10.81 -3.21
CA ASP A 200 9.41 -11.61 -4.25
C ASP A 200 10.84 -11.12 -4.48
N SER A 201 11.83 -11.91 -4.05
CA SER A 201 13.24 -11.53 -4.17
C SER A 201 13.63 -11.28 -5.62
N LYS A 202 13.07 -12.01 -6.59
CA LYS A 202 13.44 -11.86 -8.01
C LYS A 202 13.04 -10.49 -8.56
N ILE A 203 11.86 -10.01 -8.18
CA ILE A 203 11.39 -8.67 -8.57
C ILE A 203 12.23 -7.60 -7.88
N ILE A 204 12.58 -7.79 -6.62
CA ILE A 204 13.43 -6.85 -5.87
C ILE A 204 14.82 -6.75 -6.49
N ASP A 205 15.45 -7.89 -6.79
CA ASP A 205 16.76 -7.94 -7.44
C ASP A 205 16.72 -7.28 -8.83
N GLU A 206 15.63 -7.49 -9.58
CA GLU A 206 15.42 -6.82 -10.87
C GLU A 206 15.29 -5.29 -10.70
N ALA A 207 14.50 -4.82 -9.74
CA ALA A 207 14.36 -3.39 -9.43
C ALA A 207 15.71 -2.74 -9.07
N LEU A 208 16.50 -3.44 -8.26
CA LEU A 208 17.86 -3.02 -7.89
C LEU A 208 18.76 -2.93 -9.12
N ALA A 209 18.78 -3.95 -9.97
CA ALA A 209 19.57 -3.95 -11.19
C ALA A 209 19.16 -2.83 -12.16
N LEU A 210 17.85 -2.55 -12.29
CA LEU A 210 17.34 -1.44 -13.10
C LEU A 210 17.74 -0.08 -12.52
N SER A 211 17.74 0.07 -11.20
CA SER A 211 18.10 1.32 -10.53
C SER A 211 19.56 1.73 -10.70
N VAL A 212 20.47 0.77 -10.80
CA VAL A 212 21.91 1.02 -11.04
C VAL A 212 22.17 1.45 -12.48
N LYS A 213 21.42 0.90 -13.44
CA LYS A 213 21.58 1.24 -14.86
C LYS A 213 21.16 2.66 -15.22
N ARG A 214 20.30 3.27 -14.41
CA ARG A 214 19.92 4.68 -14.57
C ARG A 214 21.09 5.52 -14.03
N SER A 215 21.67 6.36 -14.89
CA SER A 215 22.85 7.21 -14.61
C SER A 215 22.70 8.13 -13.40
N LYS A 216 21.48 8.28 -12.87
CA LYS A 216 21.18 8.73 -11.51
C LYS A 216 20.36 7.64 -10.84
N THR A 217 20.81 7.12 -9.70
CA THR A 217 20.01 6.27 -8.82
C THR A 217 18.63 6.89 -8.69
N MET A 218 17.56 6.12 -8.93
CA MET A 218 16.19 6.56 -8.67
C MET A 218 16.07 6.93 -7.19
N LYS A 219 16.27 8.20 -6.85
CA LYS A 219 16.27 8.70 -5.47
C LYS A 219 14.94 8.44 -4.76
N ASN A 220 13.88 8.28 -5.56
CA ASN A 220 12.51 8.09 -5.09
C ASN A 220 12.06 6.62 -5.16
N LEU A 221 13.00 5.66 -5.31
CA LEU A 221 12.71 4.23 -5.24
C LEU A 221 12.65 3.77 -3.78
N GLN A 222 11.57 3.07 -3.43
CA GLN A 222 11.42 2.43 -2.13
C GLN A 222 10.86 1.00 -2.24
N PHE A 223 11.21 0.17 -1.26
CA PHE A 223 10.69 -1.18 -1.14
C PHE A 223 9.67 -1.25 -0.01
N GLN A 224 8.50 -1.80 -0.28
CA GLN A 224 7.42 -1.87 0.69
C GLN A 224 7.04 -3.32 0.98
N LEU A 225 7.07 -3.70 2.26
CA LEU A 225 6.87 -5.09 2.67
C LEU A 225 5.92 -5.15 3.87
N LEU A 226 4.99 -6.10 3.85
CA LEU A 226 4.07 -6.35 4.96
C LEU A 226 4.82 -6.68 6.27
N LYS A 227 4.27 -6.22 7.40
CA LYS A 227 4.69 -6.57 8.75
C LYS A 227 4.80 -8.08 8.98
N GLY A 228 5.89 -8.50 9.61
CA GLY A 228 6.14 -9.90 10.02
C GLY A 228 6.43 -10.87 8.87
N VAL A 229 6.75 -10.33 7.69
CA VAL A 229 6.99 -11.09 6.45
C VAL A 229 8.37 -10.76 5.89
N ARG A 230 9.21 -11.79 5.77
CA ARG A 230 10.57 -11.65 5.22
C ARG A 230 11.36 -10.54 5.91
N ASP A 231 11.34 -10.51 7.25
CA ASP A 231 12.01 -9.47 8.04
C ASP A 231 13.54 -9.48 7.82
N ASP A 232 14.10 -10.66 7.51
CA ASP A 232 15.46 -10.85 7.03
C ASP A 232 15.78 -9.99 5.79
N LEU A 233 14.91 -10.03 4.79
CA LEU A 233 15.05 -9.28 3.55
C LEU A 233 14.90 -7.77 3.77
N LYS A 234 13.95 -7.35 4.63
CA LYS A 234 13.79 -5.94 4.98
C LYS A 234 15.08 -5.38 5.58
N GLN A 235 15.66 -6.09 6.55
CA GLN A 235 16.90 -5.69 7.19
C GLN A 235 18.09 -5.70 6.22
N GLN A 236 18.16 -6.68 5.32
CA GLN A 236 19.17 -6.70 4.26
C GLN A 236 19.09 -5.45 3.37
N LEU A 237 17.89 -5.05 2.94
CA LEU A 237 17.69 -3.87 2.10
C LEU A 237 18.07 -2.57 2.82
N VAL A 238 17.68 -2.43 4.09
CA VAL A 238 18.08 -1.28 4.92
C VAL A 238 19.60 -1.18 5.06
N ARG A 239 20.29 -2.29 5.37
CA ARG A 239 21.76 -2.32 5.50
C ARG A 239 22.48 -1.96 4.20
N LYS A 240 21.86 -2.23 3.04
CA LYS A 240 22.35 -1.84 1.72
C LYS A 240 22.03 -0.37 1.37
N GLY A 241 21.43 0.38 2.28
CA GLY A 241 21.12 1.81 2.11
C GLY A 241 19.85 2.09 1.30
N HIS A 242 18.98 1.08 1.09
CA HIS A 242 17.72 1.29 0.38
C HIS A 242 16.62 1.82 1.33
N VAL A 243 15.71 2.63 0.77
CA VAL A 243 14.51 3.06 1.49
C VAL A 243 13.54 1.88 1.59
N VAL A 244 13.19 1.52 2.82
CA VAL A 244 12.27 0.42 3.13
C VAL A 244 11.14 0.94 4.00
N SER A 245 9.91 0.59 3.64
CA SER A 245 8.72 0.90 4.44
C SER A 245 7.97 -0.38 4.79
N GLU A 246 7.64 -0.55 6.06
CA GLU A 246 6.87 -1.67 6.55
C GLU A 246 5.38 -1.35 6.56
N TYR A 247 4.56 -2.17 5.91
CA TYR A 247 3.12 -2.00 5.91
C TYR A 247 2.51 -2.69 7.14
N VAL A 248 1.93 -1.87 8.02
CA VAL A 248 1.49 -2.24 9.37
C VAL A 248 -0.03 -2.06 9.47
N PRO A 249 -0.80 -3.12 9.26
CA PRO A 249 -2.25 -3.09 9.44
C PRO A 249 -2.62 -3.16 10.92
N TYR A 250 -3.70 -2.49 11.33
CA TYR A 250 -4.25 -2.55 12.69
C TYR A 250 -5.76 -2.28 12.69
N GLY A 251 -6.45 -2.65 13.76
CA GLY A 251 -7.90 -2.41 13.90
C GLY A 251 -8.71 -3.69 14.15
N GLU A 252 -9.95 -3.51 14.57
CA GLU A 252 -10.87 -4.59 14.95
C GLU A 252 -11.27 -5.49 13.78
N LYS A 253 -11.29 -4.98 12.55
CA LYS A 253 -11.63 -5.74 11.33
C LYS A 253 -10.48 -6.67 10.84
N TRP A 254 -9.62 -7.14 11.74
CA TRP A 254 -8.42 -7.94 11.40
C TRP A 254 -8.68 -9.34 10.86
N LEU A 255 -9.83 -9.93 11.18
CA LEU A 255 -10.13 -11.31 10.82
C LEU A 255 -10.23 -11.48 9.30
N GLN A 256 -10.96 -10.58 8.62
CA GLN A 256 -11.11 -10.62 7.16
C GLN A 256 -9.76 -10.40 6.45
N TYR A 257 -8.97 -9.44 6.93
CA TYR A 257 -7.61 -9.20 6.43
C TYR A 257 -6.71 -10.45 6.59
N SER A 258 -6.74 -11.07 7.76
CA SER A 258 -5.91 -12.24 8.06
C SER A 258 -6.33 -13.47 7.25
N LEU A 259 -7.63 -13.69 7.06
CA LEU A 259 -8.15 -14.77 6.23
C LEU A 259 -7.71 -14.63 4.76
N ARG A 260 -7.72 -13.41 4.20
CA ARG A 260 -7.20 -13.13 2.85
C ARG A 260 -5.71 -13.47 2.74
N ARG A 261 -4.89 -13.00 3.69
CA ARG A 261 -3.44 -13.28 3.75
C ARG A 261 -3.09 -14.76 3.94
N ILE A 262 -3.94 -15.53 4.64
CA ILE A 262 -3.76 -16.97 4.82
C ILE A 262 -4.12 -17.74 3.54
N ARG A 263 -5.22 -17.39 2.86
CA ARG A 263 -5.62 -18.02 1.58
C ARG A 263 -4.55 -17.87 0.49
N GLU A 264 -3.85 -16.74 0.48
CA GLU A 264 -2.72 -16.48 -0.42
C GLU A 264 -1.49 -17.38 -0.15
N ARG A 265 -1.42 -18.07 0.99
CA ARG A 265 -0.33 -18.99 1.36
C ARG A 265 -0.87 -20.37 1.73
N LYS A 266 -1.03 -21.26 0.74
CA LYS A 266 -1.45 -22.67 0.93
C LYS A 266 -0.75 -23.41 2.10
N ARG A 267 0.51 -23.09 2.38
CA ARG A 267 1.32 -23.69 3.47
C ARG A 267 0.86 -23.32 4.90
N ASN A 268 0.02 -22.28 5.07
CA ASN A 268 -0.42 -21.79 6.39
C ASN A 268 -1.83 -22.24 6.79
N ILE A 269 -2.54 -22.99 5.94
CA ILE A 269 -3.88 -23.52 6.25
C ILE A 269 -3.84 -24.44 7.50
N LEU A 270 -2.74 -25.19 7.68
CA LEU A 270 -2.47 -26.00 8.87
C LEU A 270 -2.39 -25.21 10.19
N LEU A 271 -2.07 -23.91 10.13
CA LEU A 271 -1.99 -23.06 11.34
C LEU A 271 -3.39 -22.71 11.88
N LEU A 272 -4.42 -22.66 11.03
CA LEU A 272 -5.82 -22.44 11.44
C LEU A 272 -6.41 -23.65 12.17
N ALA A 273 -6.13 -24.86 11.69
CA ALA A 273 -6.59 -26.09 12.36
C ALA A 273 -6.05 -26.17 13.80
N ARG A 274 -4.82 -25.70 14.04
CA ARG A 274 -4.24 -25.64 15.39
C ARG A 274 -4.80 -24.50 16.24
N SER A 275 -5.17 -23.36 15.65
CA SER A 275 -5.74 -22.24 16.43
C SER A 275 -7.18 -22.49 16.88
N LEU A 276 -7.96 -23.29 16.15
CA LEU A 276 -9.34 -23.66 16.54
C LEU A 276 -9.40 -24.75 17.62
N ILE A 277 -8.29 -25.48 17.83
CA ILE A 277 -8.18 -26.50 18.89
C ILE A 277 -7.61 -25.89 20.20
N GLN A 278 -7.10 -24.65 20.15
CA GLN A 278 -6.49 -23.95 21.29
C GLN A 278 -7.18 -22.63 21.64
N SER A 279 -8.39 -22.39 21.11
CA SER A 279 -9.29 -21.31 21.54
C SER A 279 -10.27 -21.82 22.58
#